data_AF-A0A9X1NDG0-F1
#
_entry.id   AF-A0A9X1NDG0-F1
#
_cell.length_a   1.000
_cell.length_b   1.000
_cell.length_c   1.000
_cell.angle_alpha   90.00
_cell.angle_beta   90.00
_cell.angle_gamma   90.00
#
_symmetry.space_group_name_H-M   'P 1'
#
loop_
_entity.id
_entity.type
_entity.pdbx_description
1 polymer ?
#
loop_
_entity_poly.entity_id
_entity_poly.type
_entity_poly.pdbx_seq_one_letter_code
_entity_poly.pdbx_strand_id
1 'polypeptide(L)'
;MELIQARALAVGLMRHHGLSDWRLVFDNAKTRAGICRAEPREIGLSRVLAQLHSRAEVTETVLHEIAHAQVGPHHGHDEVWQARARAIGCSGTRCLPVDAPRPPGPWKGTCARGHSITRHRQPVRVQSCGECSRTFDPDALLDWTRNGEVVPMHPSYVAERRWIAARVRARPEPAVAARGAIPEPAVTGRDAALFPIGTRVRLICPGKYSGALGKVVKIGRTRYHVQVRRQLLTVPFAQVERY
;
A
#
# COMPACT_ATOMS: atom_id res chain seq x y z
N MET A 1 9.97 2.81 -24.62
CA MET A 1 10.21 3.77 -25.73
C MET A 1 11.13 4.91 -25.26
N GLU A 2 12.00 5.44 -26.13
CA GLU A 2 12.88 6.54 -25.76
C GLU A 2 12.11 7.81 -25.38
N LEU A 3 12.61 8.56 -24.38
CA LEU A 3 11.87 9.69 -23.80
C LEU A 3 11.62 10.83 -24.80
N ILE A 4 12.54 11.03 -25.74
CA ILE A 4 12.37 12.03 -26.82
C ILE A 4 11.21 11.63 -27.73
N GLN A 5 11.12 10.35 -28.10
CA GLN A 5 10.03 9.81 -28.91
C GLN A 5 8.69 9.86 -28.15
N ALA A 6 8.71 9.53 -26.85
CA ALA A 6 7.55 9.63 -25.97
C ALA A 6 7.02 11.07 -25.90
N ARG A 7 7.93 12.05 -25.74
CA ARG A 7 7.59 13.48 -25.74
C ARG A 7 6.96 13.90 -27.06
N ALA A 8 7.60 13.56 -28.19
CA ALA A 8 7.10 13.94 -29.51
C ALA A 8 5.71 13.34 -29.78
N LEU A 9 5.52 12.06 -29.47
CA LEU A 9 4.22 11.38 -29.55
C LEU A 9 3.16 12.09 -28.70
N ALA A 10 3.44 12.30 -27.42
CA ALA A 10 2.46 12.85 -26.49
C ALA A 10 2.07 14.28 -26.86
N VAL A 11 3.04 15.14 -27.19
CA VAL A 11 2.76 16.51 -27.65
C VAL A 11 1.97 16.52 -28.95
N GLY A 12 2.27 15.60 -29.88
CA GLY A 12 1.51 15.45 -31.12
C GLY A 12 0.04 15.08 -30.87
N LEU A 13 -0.21 14.08 -30.02
CA LEU A 13 -1.56 13.67 -29.64
C LEU A 13 -2.32 14.77 -28.90
N MET A 14 -1.66 15.46 -27.96
CA MET A 14 -2.25 16.60 -27.24
C MET A 14 -2.72 17.68 -28.21
N ARG A 15 -1.87 18.10 -29.15
CA ARG A 15 -2.24 19.09 -30.18
C ARG A 15 -3.37 18.60 -31.07
N HIS A 16 -3.30 17.35 -31.53
CA HIS A 16 -4.32 16.75 -32.39
C HIS A 16 -5.71 16.76 -31.72
N HIS A 17 -5.76 16.56 -30.40
CA HIS A 17 -7.00 16.53 -29.63
C HIS A 17 -7.37 17.87 -28.97
N GLY A 18 -6.74 18.97 -29.38
CA GLY A 18 -7.11 20.33 -28.97
C GLY A 18 -6.53 20.82 -27.64
N LEU A 19 -5.52 20.13 -27.09
CA LEU A 19 -4.84 20.48 -25.84
C LEU A 19 -3.55 21.28 -26.10
N SER A 20 -3.60 22.26 -27.00
CA SER A 20 -2.42 23.05 -27.40
C SER A 20 -1.89 23.97 -26.30
N ASP A 21 -2.74 24.35 -25.34
CA ASP A 21 -2.43 25.17 -24.17
C ASP A 21 -2.04 24.34 -22.93
N TRP A 22 -2.05 23.00 -23.04
CA TRP A 22 -1.63 22.10 -21.97
C TRP A 22 -0.13 21.78 -22.07
N ARG A 23 0.49 21.52 -20.91
CA ARG A 23 1.90 21.13 -20.84
C ARG A 23 2.06 19.64 -20.62
N LEU A 24 3.02 19.05 -21.33
CA LEU A 24 3.53 17.71 -21.01
C LEU A 24 4.62 17.80 -19.95
N VAL A 25 4.45 17.09 -18.84
CA VAL A 25 5.47 16.94 -17.81
C VAL A 25 5.86 15.50 -17.61
N PHE A 26 7.07 15.29 -17.10
CA PHE A 26 7.61 13.97 -16.83
C PHE A 26 7.92 13.81 -15.35
N ASP A 27 7.55 12.68 -14.76
CA ASP A 27 7.85 12.35 -13.37
C ASP A 27 8.53 10.98 -13.23
N ASN A 28 8.89 10.63 -11.99
CA ASN A 28 9.58 9.37 -11.65
C ASN A 28 8.63 8.36 -10.98
N ALA A 29 7.32 8.44 -11.25
CA ALA A 29 6.35 7.47 -10.73
C ALA A 29 6.68 6.07 -11.26
N LYS A 30 6.59 5.06 -10.39
CA LYS A 30 6.95 3.67 -10.73
C LYS A 30 5.74 2.75 -10.88
N THR A 31 4.57 3.23 -10.48
CA THR A 31 3.32 2.46 -10.41
C THR A 31 2.16 3.13 -11.14
N ARG A 32 2.34 4.37 -11.62
CA ARG A 32 1.33 5.16 -12.33
C ARG A 32 1.96 5.66 -13.62
N ALA A 33 1.39 5.32 -14.77
CA ALA A 33 1.96 5.66 -16.08
C ALA A 33 1.61 7.09 -16.52
N GLY A 34 0.37 7.52 -16.30
CA GLY A 34 -0.13 8.85 -16.66
C GLY A 34 -0.77 9.58 -15.48
N ILE A 35 -0.97 10.89 -15.61
CA ILE A 35 -1.86 11.69 -14.76
C ILE A 35 -2.32 12.95 -15.49
N CYS A 36 -3.61 13.24 -15.42
CA CYS A 36 -4.17 14.54 -15.77
C CYS A 36 -4.19 15.46 -14.55
N ARG A 37 -3.71 16.70 -14.72
CA ARG A 37 -3.87 17.79 -13.75
C ARG A 37 -4.62 18.94 -14.43
N ALA A 38 -5.93 19.00 -14.21
CA ALA A 38 -6.80 20.04 -14.79
C ALA A 38 -6.32 21.46 -14.45
N GLU A 39 -5.88 21.65 -13.20
CA GLU A 39 -5.11 22.80 -12.74
C GLU A 39 -3.73 22.25 -12.38
N PRO A 40 -2.62 22.58 -13.07
CA PRO A 40 -2.34 23.74 -13.92
C PRO A 40 -2.32 23.43 -15.45
N ARG A 41 -3.27 22.63 -15.95
CA ARG A 41 -3.36 22.13 -17.34
C ARG A 41 -2.12 21.33 -17.77
N GLU A 42 -1.89 20.23 -17.08
CA GLU A 42 -0.78 19.32 -17.36
C GLU A 42 -1.22 17.88 -17.60
N ILE A 43 -0.55 17.24 -18.56
CA ILE A 43 -0.51 15.79 -18.67
C ILE A 43 0.87 15.34 -18.20
N GLY A 44 0.90 14.52 -17.17
CA GLY A 44 2.11 13.91 -16.63
C GLY A 44 2.30 12.50 -17.13
N LEU A 45 3.52 12.16 -17.57
CA LEU A 45 3.92 10.80 -17.90
C LEU A 45 5.07 10.34 -17.00
N SER A 46 5.04 9.09 -16.58
CA SER A 46 6.18 8.46 -15.91
C SER A 46 7.31 8.21 -16.91
N ARG A 47 8.49 8.78 -16.66
CA ARG A 47 9.71 8.48 -17.44
C ARG A 47 10.05 7.00 -17.35
N VAL A 48 9.93 6.46 -16.14
CA VAL A 48 10.32 5.08 -15.82
C VAL A 48 9.45 4.08 -16.58
N LEU A 49 8.14 4.30 -16.59
CA LEU A 49 7.21 3.40 -17.29
C LEU A 49 7.22 3.63 -18.80
N ALA A 50 7.30 4.89 -19.27
CA ALA A 50 7.38 5.17 -20.71
C ALA A 50 8.59 4.49 -21.38
N GLN A 51 9.70 4.33 -20.67
CA GLN A 51 10.87 3.61 -21.18
C GLN A 51 10.64 2.10 -21.28
N LEU A 52 9.88 1.51 -20.35
CA LEU A 52 9.55 0.08 -20.35
C LEU A 52 8.41 -0.29 -21.30
N HIS A 53 7.55 0.67 -21.63
CA HIS A 53 6.37 0.45 -22.45
C HIS A 53 6.66 0.64 -23.95
N SER A 54 5.95 -0.14 -24.75
CA SER A 54 5.88 -0.01 -26.19
C SER A 54 5.24 1.32 -26.60
N ARG A 55 5.40 1.69 -27.87
CA ARG A 55 4.75 2.89 -28.42
C ARG A 55 3.23 2.86 -28.23
N ALA A 56 2.60 1.70 -28.46
CA ALA A 56 1.15 1.53 -28.33
C ALA A 56 0.67 1.74 -26.89
N GLU A 57 1.37 1.17 -25.91
CA GLU A 57 1.04 1.34 -24.48
C GLU A 57 1.21 2.79 -24.00
N VAL A 58 2.23 3.50 -24.51
CA VAL A 58 2.40 4.93 -24.22
C VAL A 58 1.30 5.75 -24.91
N THR A 59 0.92 5.43 -26.14
CA THR A 59 -0.24 6.05 -26.81
C THR A 59 -1.51 5.85 -25.99
N GLU A 60 -1.81 4.62 -25.54
CA GLU A 60 -2.96 4.33 -24.68
C GLU A 60 -2.94 5.19 -23.40
N THR A 61 -1.79 5.29 -22.74
CA THR A 61 -1.62 6.12 -21.54
C THR A 61 -1.89 7.60 -21.85
N VAL A 62 -1.35 8.13 -22.94
CA VAL A 62 -1.54 9.54 -23.30
C VAL A 62 -2.99 9.84 -23.63
N LEU A 63 -3.64 9.00 -24.46
CA LEU A 63 -5.04 9.17 -24.82
C LEU A 63 -5.95 9.05 -23.59
N HIS A 64 -5.62 8.16 -22.65
CA HIS A 64 -6.33 8.05 -21.37
C HIS A 64 -6.33 9.39 -20.60
N GLU A 65 -5.17 10.04 -20.48
CA GLU A 65 -5.06 11.32 -19.78
C GLU A 65 -5.66 12.49 -20.58
N ILE A 66 -5.60 12.46 -21.92
CA ILE A 66 -6.29 13.42 -22.79
C ILE A 66 -7.80 13.32 -22.60
N ALA A 67 -8.36 12.10 -22.51
CA ALA A 67 -9.78 11.92 -22.25
C ALA A 67 -10.19 12.59 -20.93
N HIS A 68 -9.42 12.38 -19.85
CA HIS A 68 -9.65 13.07 -18.56
C HIS A 68 -9.62 14.58 -18.69
N ALA A 69 -8.64 15.12 -19.41
CA ALA A 69 -8.53 16.55 -19.65
C ALA A 69 -9.74 17.13 -20.40
N GLN A 70 -10.35 16.36 -21.30
CA GLN A 70 -11.49 16.80 -22.12
C GLN A 70 -12.84 16.68 -21.40
N VAL A 71 -13.04 15.68 -20.56
CA VAL A 71 -14.29 15.53 -19.79
C VAL A 71 -14.28 16.34 -18.49
N GLY A 72 -13.11 16.61 -17.93
CA GLY A 72 -12.94 17.39 -16.71
C GLY A 72 -12.92 16.55 -15.42
N PRO A 73 -12.49 17.14 -14.29
CA PRO A 73 -12.09 16.41 -13.08
C PRO A 73 -13.24 15.76 -12.30
N HIS A 74 -14.50 16.10 -12.62
CA HIS A 74 -15.68 15.50 -11.99
C HIS A 74 -16.00 14.11 -12.53
N HIS A 75 -15.50 13.81 -13.74
CA HIS A 75 -15.65 12.51 -14.38
C HIS A 75 -14.43 11.66 -14.04
N GLY A 76 -14.67 10.60 -13.26
CA GLY A 76 -13.70 9.53 -13.10
C GLY A 76 -13.64 8.67 -14.36
N HIS A 77 -13.52 7.36 -14.21
CA HIS A 77 -13.62 6.42 -15.35
C HIS A 77 -15.09 6.01 -15.63
N ASP A 78 -16.01 6.97 -15.56
CA ASP A 78 -17.44 6.77 -15.77
C ASP A 78 -17.79 6.63 -17.27
N GLU A 79 -19.09 6.53 -17.58
CA GLU A 79 -19.56 6.35 -18.96
C GLU A 79 -19.19 7.51 -19.88
N VAL A 80 -19.17 8.75 -19.35
CA VAL A 80 -18.80 9.95 -20.12
C VAL A 80 -17.32 9.90 -20.48
N TRP A 81 -16.46 9.57 -19.51
CA TRP A 81 -15.04 9.38 -19.76
C TRP A 81 -14.77 8.21 -20.72
N GLN A 82 -15.44 7.06 -20.53
CA GLN A 82 -15.24 5.89 -21.38
C GLN A 82 -15.66 6.16 -22.83
N ALA A 83 -16.80 6.83 -23.03
CA ALA A 83 -17.26 7.24 -24.34
C ALA A 83 -16.24 8.17 -25.01
N ARG A 84 -15.72 9.15 -24.26
CA ARG A 84 -14.69 10.06 -24.78
C ARG A 84 -13.39 9.35 -25.11
N ALA A 85 -12.91 8.47 -24.22
CA ALA A 85 -11.70 7.70 -24.41
C ALA A 85 -11.76 6.87 -25.70
N ARG A 86 -12.86 6.14 -25.93
CA ARG A 86 -13.07 5.37 -27.18
C ARG A 86 -13.14 6.26 -28.41
N ALA A 87 -13.82 7.40 -28.31
CA ALA A 87 -13.96 8.34 -29.43
C ALA A 87 -12.61 8.91 -29.89
N ILE A 88 -11.63 9.05 -29.00
CA ILE A 88 -10.28 9.52 -29.34
C ILE A 88 -9.27 8.37 -29.59
N GLY A 89 -9.75 7.12 -29.66
CA GLY A 89 -8.93 5.96 -29.99
C GLY A 89 -8.26 5.25 -28.82
N CYS A 90 -8.59 5.57 -27.56
CA CYS A 90 -8.19 4.78 -26.39
C CYS A 90 -9.13 3.57 -26.21
N SER A 91 -8.62 2.46 -25.67
CA SER A 91 -9.46 1.29 -25.33
C SER A 91 -10.58 1.58 -24.33
N GLY A 92 -10.46 2.64 -23.52
CA GLY A 92 -11.34 2.91 -22.38
C GLY A 92 -11.06 2.02 -21.16
N THR A 93 -9.92 1.31 -21.16
CA THR A 93 -9.50 0.50 -20.02
C THR A 93 -8.98 1.41 -18.91
N ARG A 94 -9.42 1.16 -17.66
CA ARG A 94 -9.06 1.98 -16.50
C ARG A 94 -7.62 1.74 -16.01
N CYS A 95 -7.17 0.51 -16.06
CA CYS A 95 -5.88 0.10 -15.51
C CYS A 95 -5.01 -0.51 -16.60
N LEU A 96 -3.70 -0.28 -16.49
CA LEU A 96 -2.74 -1.09 -17.25
C LEU A 96 -2.94 -2.58 -16.91
N PRO A 97 -2.64 -3.48 -17.86
CA PRO A 97 -2.60 -4.91 -17.61
C PRO A 97 -1.76 -5.24 -16.35
N VAL A 98 -2.12 -6.32 -15.67
CA VAL A 98 -1.42 -6.78 -14.46
C VAL A 98 0.03 -7.14 -14.76
N ASP A 99 0.27 -7.69 -15.93
CA ASP A 99 1.54 -8.11 -16.52
C ASP A 99 2.29 -6.99 -17.24
N ALA A 100 1.71 -5.78 -17.32
CA ALA A 100 2.39 -4.64 -17.93
C ALA A 100 3.74 -4.40 -17.23
N PRO A 101 4.84 -4.23 -17.99
CA PRO A 101 6.17 -4.05 -17.43
C PRO A 101 6.22 -2.93 -16.39
N ARG A 102 6.79 -3.22 -15.22
CA ARG A 102 7.04 -2.26 -14.14
C ARG A 102 8.46 -2.43 -13.63
N PRO A 103 9.13 -1.34 -13.23
CA PRO A 103 10.42 -1.47 -12.56
C PRO A 103 10.23 -2.28 -11.27
N PRO A 104 11.06 -3.29 -10.99
CA PRO A 104 10.96 -3.99 -9.73
C PRO A 104 11.21 -3.01 -8.57
N GLY A 105 10.46 -3.20 -7.49
CA GLY A 105 10.75 -2.49 -6.26
C GLY A 105 12.06 -2.99 -5.64
N PRO A 106 12.95 -2.10 -5.14
CA PRO A 106 14.20 -2.51 -4.49
C PRO A 106 13.95 -3.41 -3.27
N TRP A 107 12.78 -3.33 -2.64
CA TRP A 107 12.44 -4.18 -1.51
C TRP A 107 11.78 -5.46 -1.99
N LYS A 108 12.38 -6.61 -1.72
CA LYS A 108 11.81 -7.93 -2.01
C LYS A 108 11.45 -8.62 -0.70
N GLY A 109 10.18 -8.97 -0.55
CA GLY A 109 9.67 -9.76 0.57
C GLY A 109 9.48 -11.19 0.12
N THR A 110 10.06 -12.16 0.83
CA THR A 110 9.97 -13.60 0.53
C THR A 110 9.41 -14.33 1.74
N CYS A 111 8.45 -15.22 1.53
CA CYS A 111 7.94 -16.09 2.61
C CYS A 111 8.69 -17.43 2.66
N ALA A 112 8.51 -18.19 3.75
CA ALA A 112 9.14 -19.51 3.91
C ALA A 112 8.79 -20.52 2.80
N ARG A 113 7.66 -20.35 2.12
CA ARG A 113 7.24 -21.19 0.97
C ARG A 113 7.78 -20.72 -0.39
N GLY A 114 8.59 -19.66 -0.42
CA GLY A 114 9.23 -19.16 -1.65
C GLY A 114 8.45 -18.11 -2.44
N HIS A 115 7.17 -17.84 -2.14
CA HIS A 115 6.44 -16.74 -2.78
C HIS A 115 7.11 -15.40 -2.48
N SER A 116 7.14 -14.50 -3.45
CA SER A 116 7.82 -13.21 -3.32
C SER A 116 7.00 -12.04 -3.85
N ILE A 117 7.11 -10.90 -3.17
CA ILE A 117 6.50 -9.63 -3.56
C ILE A 117 7.54 -8.52 -3.55
N THR A 118 7.34 -7.47 -4.37
CA THR A 118 8.25 -6.31 -4.39
C THR A 118 7.55 -5.03 -3.91
N ARG A 119 8.33 -4.10 -3.34
CA ARG A 119 7.87 -2.79 -2.87
C ARG A 119 8.88 -1.71 -3.21
N HIS A 120 8.40 -0.50 -3.50
CA HIS A 120 9.26 0.65 -3.77
C HIS A 120 9.79 1.36 -2.52
N ARG A 121 9.14 1.15 -1.37
CA ARG A 121 9.50 1.77 -0.09
C ARG A 121 9.72 0.69 0.96
N GLN A 122 10.56 0.99 1.94
CA GLN A 122 10.80 0.11 3.07
C GLN A 122 9.48 -0.19 3.79
N PRO A 123 9.14 -1.47 4.00
CA PRO A 123 8.03 -1.83 4.85
C PRO A 123 8.30 -1.39 6.29
N VAL A 124 7.43 -0.54 6.82
CA VAL A 124 7.47 -0.11 8.22
C VAL A 124 6.63 -1.02 9.13
N ARG A 125 5.88 -1.96 8.54
CA ARG A 125 4.97 -2.90 9.20
C ARG A 125 5.22 -4.33 8.76
N VAL A 126 4.98 -5.27 9.67
CA VAL A 126 5.05 -6.70 9.39
C VAL A 126 3.90 -7.11 8.46
N GLN A 127 4.22 -7.90 7.44
CA GLN A 127 3.28 -8.38 6.44
C GLN A 127 3.41 -9.90 6.30
N SER A 128 2.30 -10.57 6.00
CA SER A 128 2.26 -11.99 5.65
C SER A 128 1.98 -12.16 4.15
N CYS A 129 2.34 -13.31 3.62
CA CYS A 129 2.12 -13.68 2.24
C CYS A 129 0.62 -13.88 1.95
N GLY A 130 0.10 -13.14 0.97
CA GLY A 130 -1.29 -13.26 0.52
C GLY A 130 -1.60 -14.54 -0.27
N GLU A 131 -0.57 -15.15 -0.87
CA GLU A 131 -0.69 -16.44 -1.57
C GLU A 131 -0.75 -17.61 -0.59
N CYS A 132 -0.01 -17.54 0.52
CA CYS A 132 -0.10 -18.54 1.58
C CYS A 132 -1.44 -18.48 2.33
N SER A 133 -1.97 -17.28 2.57
CA SER A 133 -3.23 -17.07 3.27
C SER A 133 -3.86 -15.73 2.88
N ARG A 134 -5.18 -15.74 2.64
CA ARG A 134 -5.97 -14.51 2.38
C ARG A 134 -6.11 -13.61 3.61
N THR A 135 -5.89 -14.17 4.80
CA THR A 135 -5.84 -13.43 6.08
C THR A 135 -4.41 -13.33 6.60
N PHE A 136 -4.16 -12.39 7.52
CA PHE A 136 -2.85 -12.29 8.14
C PHE A 136 -2.51 -13.59 8.87
N ASP A 137 -1.34 -14.16 8.54
CA ASP A 137 -0.86 -15.42 9.07
C ASP A 137 0.57 -15.25 9.61
N PRO A 138 0.79 -15.39 10.94
CA PRO A 138 2.12 -15.33 11.55
C PRO A 138 3.10 -16.40 11.07
N ASP A 139 2.64 -17.50 10.47
CA ASP A 139 3.51 -18.55 9.95
C ASP A 139 3.94 -18.27 8.50
N ALA A 140 3.31 -17.28 7.86
CA ALA A 140 3.58 -16.86 6.48
C ALA A 140 4.19 -15.45 6.40
N LEU A 141 4.98 -15.03 7.40
CA LEU A 141 5.63 -13.71 7.39
C LEU A 141 6.60 -13.56 6.21
N LEU A 142 6.70 -12.32 5.71
CA LEU A 142 7.64 -11.94 4.68
C LEU A 142 8.94 -11.44 5.30
N ASP A 143 10.05 -12.04 4.90
CA ASP A 143 11.40 -11.53 5.16
C ASP A 143 11.85 -10.63 4.02
N TRP A 144 12.39 -9.47 4.38
CA TRP A 144 12.66 -8.40 3.43
C TRP A 144 14.15 -8.21 3.18
N THR A 145 14.51 -8.11 1.90
CA THR A 145 15.82 -7.66 1.44
C THR A 145 15.66 -6.37 0.64
N ARG A 146 16.73 -5.57 0.57
CA ARG A 146 16.83 -4.40 -0.30
C ARG A 146 17.91 -4.66 -1.33
N ASN A 147 17.55 -4.69 -2.61
CA ASN A 147 18.45 -5.02 -3.72
C ASN A 147 19.21 -6.35 -3.51
N GLY A 148 18.57 -7.33 -2.86
CA GLY A 148 19.19 -8.61 -2.52
C GLY A 148 19.94 -8.63 -1.20
N GLU A 149 20.23 -7.48 -0.59
CA GLU A 149 20.95 -7.40 0.68
C GLU A 149 20.00 -7.38 1.88
N VAL A 150 20.41 -8.05 2.96
CA VAL A 150 19.71 -7.97 4.25
C VAL A 150 20.13 -6.65 4.90
N VAL A 151 19.18 -5.73 5.04
CA VAL A 151 19.41 -4.42 5.66
C VAL A 151 18.61 -4.28 6.96
N PRO A 152 19.07 -3.45 7.92
CA PRO A 152 18.30 -3.16 9.12
C PRO A 152 16.88 -2.67 8.80
N MET A 153 15.89 -3.32 9.40
CA MET A 153 14.49 -2.94 9.26
C MET A 153 14.14 -1.75 10.16
N HIS A 154 13.12 -0.99 9.77
CA HIS A 154 12.62 0.14 10.55
C HIS A 154 12.31 -0.29 12.00
N PRO A 155 12.63 0.51 13.05
CA PRO A 155 12.43 0.12 14.44
C PRO A 155 11.01 -0.36 14.77
N SER A 156 9.98 0.29 14.22
CA SER A 156 8.59 -0.15 14.39
C SER A 156 8.30 -1.53 13.80
N TYR A 157 8.94 -1.89 12.67
CA TYR A 157 8.83 -3.21 12.08
C TYR A 157 9.43 -4.26 13.01
N VAL A 158 10.63 -3.99 13.54
CA VAL A 158 11.33 -4.90 14.46
C VAL A 158 10.52 -5.12 15.73
N ALA A 159 9.98 -4.04 16.32
CA ALA A 159 9.14 -4.13 17.52
C ALA A 159 7.86 -4.95 17.27
N GLU A 160 7.17 -4.70 16.14
CA GLU A 160 5.98 -5.46 15.75
C GLU A 160 6.31 -6.94 15.52
N ARG A 161 7.43 -7.25 14.86
CA ARG A 161 7.86 -8.65 14.61
C ARG A 161 8.16 -9.38 15.91
N ARG A 162 8.85 -8.74 16.86
CA ARG A 162 9.10 -9.30 18.20
C ARG A 162 7.81 -9.56 18.96
N TRP A 163 6.87 -8.62 18.90
CA TRP A 163 5.56 -8.77 19.53
C TRP A 163 4.77 -9.96 18.96
N ILE A 164 4.75 -10.12 17.64
CA ILE A 164 4.09 -11.27 16.98
C ILE A 164 4.76 -12.58 17.41
N ALA A 165 6.09 -12.65 17.40
CA ALA A 165 6.81 -13.86 17.78
C ALA A 165 6.53 -14.27 19.24
N ALA A 166 6.51 -13.31 20.17
CA ALA A 166 6.15 -13.56 21.56
C ALA A 166 4.72 -14.11 21.70
N ARG A 167 3.77 -13.57 20.93
CA ARG A 167 2.38 -14.00 20.96
C ARG A 167 2.15 -15.38 20.34
N VAL A 168 2.88 -15.72 19.27
CA VAL A 168 2.82 -17.07 18.68
C VAL A 168 3.34 -18.10 19.68
N ARG A 169 4.45 -17.81 20.38
CA ARG A 169 4.99 -18.69 21.43
C ARG A 169 4.07 -18.84 22.64
N ALA A 170 3.32 -17.80 22.98
CA ALA A 170 2.36 -17.81 24.08
C ALA A 170 1.01 -18.44 23.70
N ARG A 171 0.79 -18.84 22.44
CA ARG A 171 -0.43 -19.55 22.05
C ARG A 171 -0.40 -20.94 22.68
N PRO A 172 -1.40 -21.33 23.49
CA PRO A 172 -1.47 -22.71 23.97
C PRO A 172 -1.49 -23.64 22.76
N GLU A 173 -0.76 -24.76 22.84
CA GLU A 173 -0.87 -25.81 21.83
C GLU A 173 -2.35 -26.17 21.65
N PRO A 174 -2.81 -26.47 20.42
CA PRO A 174 -4.18 -26.93 20.24
C PRO A 174 -4.37 -28.15 21.13
N ALA A 175 -5.20 -28.00 22.17
CA ALA A 175 -5.58 -29.10 23.01
C ALA A 175 -6.13 -30.20 22.10
N VAL A 176 -5.45 -31.34 22.05
CA VAL A 176 -6.03 -32.57 21.51
C VAL A 176 -7.36 -32.72 22.24
N ALA A 177 -8.46 -32.68 21.49
CA ALA A 177 -9.80 -32.57 22.04
C ALA A 177 -10.15 -33.78 22.90
N ALA A 178 -9.79 -33.74 24.19
CA ALA A 178 -10.40 -34.57 25.21
C ALA A 178 -11.81 -34.02 25.43
N ARG A 179 -12.81 -34.81 25.02
CA ARG A 179 -14.22 -34.50 25.19
C ARG A 179 -14.52 -34.35 26.69
N GLY A 180 -15.15 -33.24 27.05
CA GLY A 180 -15.87 -33.11 28.32
C GLY A 180 -15.05 -32.59 29.50
N ALA A 181 -14.75 -31.28 29.49
CA ALA A 181 -14.62 -30.50 30.72
C ALA A 181 -14.80 -29.02 30.37
N ILE A 182 -15.66 -28.32 31.09
CA ILE A 182 -15.78 -26.87 31.03
C ILE A 182 -14.64 -26.30 31.90
N PRO A 183 -13.64 -25.58 31.37
CA PRO A 183 -12.62 -24.97 32.21
C PRO A 183 -13.10 -23.59 32.69
N GLU A 184 -13.08 -23.39 34.01
CA GLU A 184 -13.20 -22.08 34.65
C GLU A 184 -12.06 -21.12 34.24
N PRO A 185 -12.27 -19.79 34.30
CA PRO A 185 -11.31 -18.84 33.76
C PRO A 185 -10.10 -18.67 34.69
N ALA A 186 -9.01 -19.36 34.36
CA ALA A 186 -7.70 -19.10 34.96
C ALA A 186 -7.13 -17.76 34.45
N VAL A 187 -7.27 -16.73 35.27
CA VAL A 187 -6.56 -15.46 35.12
C VAL A 187 -5.21 -15.58 35.83
N THR A 188 -4.11 -15.76 35.09
CA THR A 188 -2.77 -15.27 35.48
C THR A 188 -1.79 -15.39 34.31
N GLY A 189 -1.20 -14.26 33.91
CA GLY A 189 -0.15 -14.21 32.89
C GLY A 189 0.15 -12.76 32.53
N ARG A 190 1.13 -12.17 33.21
CA ARG A 190 1.71 -10.88 32.79
C ARG A 190 2.49 -11.13 31.49
N ASP A 191 2.37 -10.18 30.56
CA ASP A 191 2.99 -10.12 29.24
C ASP A 191 2.32 -10.98 28.13
N ALA A 192 1.76 -10.26 27.13
CA ALA A 192 1.07 -10.71 25.90
C ALA A 192 -0.47 -10.75 25.87
N ALA A 193 -1.17 -10.38 26.95
CA ALA A 193 -2.61 -10.13 26.88
C ALA A 193 -2.89 -8.78 26.18
N LEU A 194 -3.78 -8.79 25.17
CA LEU A 194 -4.22 -7.55 24.53
C LEU A 194 -5.07 -6.75 25.51
N PHE A 195 -4.91 -5.42 25.51
CA PHE A 195 -5.76 -4.51 26.27
C PHE A 195 -7.19 -4.55 25.70
N PRO A 196 -8.20 -4.89 26.52
CA PRO A 196 -9.60 -4.89 26.09
C PRO A 196 -10.05 -3.55 25.50
N ILE A 197 -11.13 -3.60 24.72
CA ILE A 197 -11.80 -2.38 24.28
C ILE A 197 -12.27 -1.63 25.52
N GLY A 198 -11.95 -0.35 25.58
CA GLY A 198 -12.25 0.54 26.68
C GLY A 198 -11.12 0.75 27.68
N THR A 199 -10.04 -0.02 27.61
CA THR A 199 -8.86 0.16 28.45
C THR A 199 -8.17 1.50 28.16
N ARG A 200 -7.77 2.20 29.23
CA ARG A 200 -6.91 3.40 29.13
C ARG A 200 -5.47 2.97 28.99
N VAL A 201 -4.78 3.58 28.04
CA VAL A 201 -3.42 3.22 27.67
C VAL A 201 -2.58 4.47 27.44
N ARG A 202 -1.26 4.35 27.65
CA ARG A 202 -0.28 5.37 27.30
C ARG A 202 0.42 4.99 26.00
N LEU A 203 0.56 5.97 25.10
CA LEU A 203 1.26 5.80 23.83
C LEU A 203 2.76 6.04 24.04
N ILE A 204 3.60 5.07 23.68
CA ILE A 204 5.07 5.19 23.72
C ILE A 204 5.66 5.34 22.30
N CYS A 205 4.82 5.68 21.32
CA CYS A 205 5.27 5.93 19.96
C CYS A 205 6.09 7.23 19.88
N PRO A 206 7.21 7.25 19.14
CA PRO A 206 7.99 8.46 18.94
C PRO A 206 7.18 9.51 18.16
N GLY A 207 7.32 10.79 18.54
CA GLY A 207 6.69 11.93 17.89
C GLY A 207 5.63 12.65 18.73
N LYS A 208 4.74 13.39 18.05
CA LYS A 208 3.78 14.34 18.66
C LYS A 208 2.85 13.74 19.72
N TYR A 209 2.60 12.43 19.68
CA TYR A 209 1.70 11.72 20.60
C TYR A 209 2.44 10.88 21.65
N SER A 210 3.76 11.02 21.76
CA SER A 210 4.54 10.35 22.81
C SER A 210 4.03 10.75 24.20
N GLY A 211 3.80 9.76 25.06
CA GLY A 211 3.26 9.94 26.41
C GLY A 211 1.77 10.27 26.48
N ALA A 212 1.07 10.37 25.34
CA ALA A 212 -0.35 10.70 25.33
C ALA A 212 -1.20 9.56 25.91
N LEU A 213 -2.21 9.92 26.68
CA LEU A 213 -3.20 8.98 27.22
C LEU A 213 -4.39 8.88 26.28
N GLY A 214 -4.85 7.65 26.05
CA GLY A 214 -6.03 7.39 25.23
C GLY A 214 -6.79 6.14 25.64
N LYS A 215 -7.95 5.94 25.01
CA LYS A 215 -8.82 4.78 25.25
C LYS A 215 -8.81 3.86 24.04
N VAL A 216 -8.61 2.55 24.24
CA VAL A 216 -8.71 1.56 23.16
C VAL A 216 -10.17 1.50 22.69
N VAL A 217 -10.42 1.81 21.42
CA VAL A 217 -11.76 1.75 20.81
C VAL A 217 -11.92 0.49 19.95
N LYS A 218 -10.84 0.05 19.31
CA LYS A 218 -10.84 -1.16 18.48
C LYS A 218 -9.49 -1.85 18.55
N ILE A 219 -9.53 -3.17 18.48
CA ILE A 219 -8.35 -4.02 18.45
C ILE A 219 -8.23 -4.56 17.02
N GLY A 220 -7.13 -4.22 16.35
CA GLY A 220 -6.76 -4.77 15.05
C GLY A 220 -5.92 -6.03 15.20
N ARG A 221 -5.38 -6.54 14.09
CA ARG A 221 -4.57 -7.77 14.10
C ARG A 221 -3.22 -7.60 14.79
N THR A 222 -2.60 -6.43 14.66
CA THR A 222 -1.26 -6.10 15.19
C THR A 222 -1.20 -4.68 15.80
N ARG A 223 -2.35 -4.08 16.11
CA ARG A 223 -2.48 -2.66 16.48
C ARG A 223 -3.75 -2.35 17.26
N TYR A 224 -3.71 -1.34 18.11
CA TYR A 224 -4.89 -0.71 18.70
C TYR A 224 -5.33 0.48 17.85
N HIS A 225 -6.63 0.73 17.83
CA HIS A 225 -7.19 2.04 17.53
C HIS A 225 -7.48 2.72 18.86
N VAL A 226 -6.75 3.79 19.15
CA VAL A 226 -6.78 4.49 20.43
C VAL A 226 -7.35 5.89 20.21
N GLN A 227 -8.42 6.22 20.92
CA GLN A 227 -8.96 7.57 20.94
C GLN A 227 -8.13 8.43 21.89
N VAL A 228 -7.50 9.46 21.35
CA VAL A 228 -6.76 10.49 22.11
C VAL A 228 -7.45 11.83 21.84
N ARG A 229 -8.07 12.41 22.88
CA ARG A 229 -8.91 13.61 22.74
C ARG A 229 -9.97 13.43 21.63
N ARG A 230 -9.97 14.28 20.60
CA ARG A 230 -10.89 14.21 19.45
C ARG A 230 -10.33 13.43 18.25
N GLN A 231 -9.18 12.76 18.39
CA GLN A 231 -8.53 12.05 17.29
C GLN A 231 -8.44 10.54 17.53
N LEU A 232 -8.73 9.77 16.49
CA LEU A 232 -8.54 8.32 16.48
C LEU A 232 -7.16 7.99 15.91
N LEU A 233 -6.27 7.47 16.76
CA LEU A 233 -4.93 7.08 16.37
C LEU A 233 -4.86 5.56 16.16
N THR A 234 -4.00 5.14 15.23
CA THR A 234 -3.74 3.73 14.98
C THR A 234 -2.32 3.40 15.41
N VAL A 235 -2.16 2.62 16.48
CA VAL A 235 -0.88 2.43 17.16
C VAL A 235 -0.53 0.95 17.25
N PRO A 236 0.69 0.51 16.85
CA PRO A 236 1.13 -0.87 17.02
C PRO A 236 1.01 -1.33 18.49
N PHE A 237 0.72 -2.61 18.72
CA PHE A 237 0.61 -3.15 20.08
C PHE A 237 1.89 -2.96 20.90
N ALA A 238 3.05 -3.07 20.26
CA ALA A 238 4.36 -2.85 20.87
C ALA A 238 4.63 -1.39 21.30
N GLN A 239 3.77 -0.44 20.93
CA GLN A 239 3.93 0.98 21.23
C GLN A 239 2.85 1.52 22.18
N VAL A 240 2.23 0.63 22.94
CA VAL A 240 1.17 0.94 23.88
C VAL A 240 1.43 0.21 25.20
N GLU A 241 1.38 0.95 26.30
CA GLU A 241 1.49 0.41 27.65
C GLU A 241 0.25 0.72 28.48
N ARG A 242 0.06 -0.03 29.57
CA ARG A 242 -1.06 0.19 30.49
C ARG A 242 -0.80 1.47 31.29
N TYR A 243 -1.82 2.33 31.39
CA TYR A 243 -1.85 3.48 32.30
C TYR A 243 -2.55 3.08 33.60
#